data_AF-A0A1G8RTJ7-F1
#
_entry.id   AF-A0A1G8RTJ7-F1
#
_cell.length_a   1.000
_cell.length_b   1.000
_cell.length_c   1.000
_cell.angle_alpha   90.00
_cell.angle_beta   90.00
_cell.angle_gamma   90.00
#
_symmetry.space_group_name_H-M   'P 1'
#
loop_
_entity.id
_entity.type
_entity.pdbx_description
1 polymer ?
#
loop_
_entity_poly.entity_id
_entity_poly.type
_entity_poly.pdbx_seq_one_letter_code
_entity_poly.pdbx_strand_id
1 'polypeptide(L)'
;MVPWRKPWINGGAVNWKTQKPYRVINTFLLEAGEYATFKQIQEAGGKVKKGEKSHIVVFWKWLEKEDEENGKMEKIPYLRYFRVFEINKQVEGLNSKRKHVTFNHDPIEKAEEVYKGYMNAPDYTFHSGKAVYYPTLDKINCPPLKDFPKAEEYYSTMFHEMVHSTGHKSRLARKGVITENVAFGDDVYSKEELVAEMVIKT
;
A
#
# COMPACT_ATOMS: atom_id res chain seq x y z
N MET A 1 -15.06 3.89 -8.51
CA MET A 1 -13.80 4.22 -9.21
C MET A 1 -13.34 2.97 -9.90
N VAL A 2 -13.05 3.02 -11.20
CA VAL A 2 -12.78 1.76 -11.90
C VAL A 2 -11.44 1.19 -11.40
N PRO A 3 -11.32 -0.10 -11.02
CA PRO A 3 -10.17 -0.63 -10.28
C PRO A 3 -8.78 -0.37 -10.90
N TRP A 4 -8.74 -0.05 -12.19
CA TRP A 4 -7.51 0.29 -12.92
C TRP A 4 -7.14 1.78 -12.93
N ARG A 5 -8.03 2.70 -12.54
CA ARG A 5 -7.75 4.14 -12.46
C ARG A 5 -7.30 4.50 -11.05
N LYS A 6 -6.03 4.82 -10.89
CA LYS A 6 -5.45 5.34 -9.64
C LYS A 6 -5.36 6.86 -9.73
N PRO A 7 -6.26 7.63 -9.09
CA PRO A 7 -6.25 9.08 -9.18
C PRO A 7 -5.10 9.76 -8.41
N TRP A 8 -4.43 9.06 -7.50
CA TRP A 8 -3.24 9.56 -6.79
C TRP A 8 -1.95 9.31 -7.57
N ILE A 9 -0.97 10.21 -7.43
CA ILE A 9 0.30 10.16 -8.18
C ILE A 9 1.39 9.41 -7.41
N ASN A 10 1.50 9.63 -6.09
CA ASN A 10 2.61 9.07 -5.32
C ASN A 10 2.37 7.59 -5.01
N GLY A 11 3.38 6.77 -5.32
CA GLY A 11 3.38 5.34 -5.01
C GLY A 11 3.89 5.04 -3.61
N GLY A 12 3.64 3.81 -3.14
CA GLY A 12 4.19 3.32 -1.86
C GLY A 12 5.70 3.05 -1.94
N ALA A 13 6.25 2.45 -0.88
CA ALA A 13 7.66 2.10 -0.78
C ALA A 13 8.15 1.26 -1.97
N VAL A 14 9.28 1.66 -2.57
CA VAL A 14 9.94 0.89 -3.64
C VAL A 14 11.43 0.73 -3.39
N ASN A 15 12.00 -0.31 -3.99
CA ASN A 15 13.45 -0.43 -4.05
C ASN A 15 14.01 0.56 -5.10
N TRP A 16 14.96 1.41 -4.73
CA TRP A 16 15.54 2.44 -5.60
C TRP A 16 16.21 1.87 -6.86
N LYS A 17 16.93 0.74 -6.74
CA LYS A 17 17.65 0.13 -7.88
C LYS A 17 16.68 -0.41 -8.92
N THR A 18 15.73 -1.25 -8.47
CA THR A 18 14.81 -2.00 -9.36
C THR A 18 13.48 -1.31 -9.63
N GLN A 19 13.14 -0.27 -8.86
CA GLN A 19 11.85 0.42 -8.88
C GLN A 19 10.63 -0.48 -8.59
N LYS A 20 10.86 -1.71 -8.12
CA LYS A 20 9.78 -2.63 -7.75
C LYS A 20 9.20 -2.25 -6.38
N PRO A 21 7.86 -2.23 -6.24
CA PRO A 21 7.22 -1.97 -4.96
C PRO A 21 7.47 -3.11 -3.97
N TYR A 22 7.70 -2.72 -2.72
CA TYR A 22 7.70 -3.64 -1.61
C TYR A 22 6.28 -4.21 -1.40
N ARG A 23 6.21 -5.45 -0.95
CA ARG A 23 4.97 -6.23 -0.83
C ARG A 23 4.83 -6.84 0.57
N VAL A 24 3.60 -7.23 0.89
CA VAL A 24 3.25 -8.00 2.09
C VAL A 24 3.68 -7.23 3.35
N ILE A 25 4.46 -7.85 4.25
CA ILE A 25 4.85 -7.27 5.52
C ILE A 25 5.66 -5.98 5.35
N ASN A 26 6.42 -5.86 4.26
CA ASN A 26 7.23 -4.67 4.00
C ASN A 26 6.39 -3.43 3.69
N THR A 27 5.14 -3.58 3.26
CA THR A 27 4.22 -2.45 3.08
C THR A 27 3.83 -1.83 4.42
N PHE A 28 3.86 -2.60 5.52
CA PHE A 28 3.59 -2.10 6.87
C PHE A 28 4.86 -1.57 7.56
N LEU A 29 6.03 -2.10 7.21
CA LEU A 29 7.31 -1.73 7.84
C LEU A 29 7.95 -0.46 7.25
N LEU A 30 7.58 -0.10 6.03
CA LEU A 30 8.16 1.03 5.31
C LEU A 30 7.11 2.10 5.02
N GLU A 31 7.51 3.35 5.21
CA GLU A 31 6.77 4.50 4.68
C GLU A 31 6.92 4.59 3.16
N ALA A 32 6.10 5.44 2.53
CA ALA A 32 6.28 5.74 1.12
C ALA A 32 7.63 6.42 0.88
N GLY A 33 8.37 5.94 -0.12
CA GLY A 33 9.71 6.42 -0.41
C GLY A 33 10.48 5.49 -1.32
N GLU A 34 11.72 5.85 -1.61
CA GLU A 34 12.66 5.00 -2.34
C GLU A 34 13.72 4.51 -1.38
N TYR A 35 13.91 3.19 -1.31
CA TYR A 35 14.83 2.57 -0.36
C TYR A 35 15.90 1.77 -1.07
N ALA A 36 17.13 1.85 -0.56
CA ALA A 36 18.26 1.09 -1.06
C ALA A 36 19.04 0.43 0.08
N THR A 37 19.65 -0.72 -0.18
CA THR A 37 20.61 -1.31 0.76
C THR A 37 21.91 -0.53 0.76
N PHE A 38 22.69 -0.64 1.84
CA PHE A 38 24.01 -0.01 1.93
C PHE A 38 24.91 -0.34 0.73
N LYS A 39 24.92 -1.60 0.30
CA LYS A 39 25.66 -2.05 -0.89
C LYS A 39 25.17 -1.37 -2.16
N GLN A 40 23.85 -1.25 -2.35
CA GLN A 40 23.28 -0.57 -3.52
C GLN A 40 23.66 0.93 -3.56
N ILE A 41 23.72 1.58 -2.39
CA ILE A 41 24.09 2.99 -2.25
C ILE A 41 25.58 3.19 -2.60
N GLN A 42 26.45 2.34 -2.05
CA GLN A 42 27.89 2.40 -2.33
C GLN A 42 28.21 2.10 -3.80
N GLU A 43 27.59 1.08 -4.40
CA GLU A 43 27.75 0.76 -5.82
C GLU A 43 27.32 1.93 -6.73
N ALA A 44 26.35 2.73 -6.28
CA ALA A 44 25.86 3.91 -6.99
C ALA A 44 26.67 5.19 -6.70
N GLY A 45 27.73 5.11 -5.90
CA GLY A 45 28.61 6.24 -5.59
C GLY A 45 28.11 7.19 -4.49
N GLY A 46 27.03 6.85 -3.79
CA GLY A 46 26.56 7.66 -2.65
C GLY A 46 26.99 7.17 -1.30
N LYS A 47 26.58 7.93 -0.29
CA LYS A 47 26.95 7.75 1.11
C LYS A 47 25.75 7.93 2.01
N VAL A 48 25.58 7.03 2.97
CA VAL A 48 24.58 7.21 4.03
C VAL A 48 25.07 8.29 4.98
N LYS A 49 24.21 9.24 5.35
CA LYS A 49 24.53 10.30 6.31
C LYS A 49 24.92 9.69 7.66
N LYS A 50 25.89 10.32 8.34
CA LYS A 50 26.42 9.80 9.60
C LYS A 50 25.35 9.85 10.69
N GLY A 51 25.10 8.73 11.36
CA GLY A 51 24.15 8.62 12.47
C GLY A 51 22.73 8.18 12.06
N GLU A 52 22.46 8.03 10.77
CA GLU A 52 21.16 7.56 10.27
C GLU A 52 20.88 6.10 10.65
N LYS A 53 19.64 5.82 11.02
CA LYS A 53 19.18 4.46 11.37
C LYS A 53 18.57 3.78 10.14
N SER A 54 18.95 2.54 9.91
CA SER A 54 18.38 1.73 8.83
C SER A 54 16.95 1.26 9.14
N HIS A 55 16.14 1.09 8.10
CA HIS A 55 14.89 0.36 8.16
C HIS A 55 15.10 -1.13 7.86
N ILE A 56 14.24 -1.99 8.41
CA ILE A 56 14.29 -3.43 8.16
C ILE A 56 13.27 -3.79 7.09
N VAL A 57 13.70 -4.61 6.13
CA VAL A 57 12.79 -5.30 5.20
C VAL A 57 12.99 -6.80 5.30
N VAL A 58 11.89 -7.51 5.20
CA VAL A 58 11.82 -8.97 5.25
C VAL A 58 11.75 -9.51 3.83
N PHE A 59 12.71 -10.36 3.48
CA PHE A 59 12.72 -11.10 2.23
C PHE A 59 12.48 -12.57 2.54
N TRP A 60 11.57 -13.19 1.80
CA TRP A 60 11.33 -14.61 1.92
C TRP A 60 11.22 -15.25 0.53
N LYS A 61 11.70 -16.48 0.38
CA LYS A 61 11.49 -17.33 -0.80
C LYS A 61 11.60 -18.80 -0.43
N TRP A 62 11.04 -19.67 -1.26
CA TRP A 62 11.36 -21.10 -1.21
C TRP A 62 12.70 -21.32 -1.93
N LEU A 63 13.59 -22.08 -1.30
CA LEU A 63 14.79 -22.62 -1.93
C LEU A 63 14.52 -24.08 -2.29
N GLU A 64 14.94 -24.48 -3.48
CA GLU A 64 14.93 -25.88 -3.88
C GLU A 64 16.32 -26.44 -3.59
N LYS A 65 16.38 -27.51 -2.79
CA LYS A 65 17.59 -28.25 -2.48
C LYS A 65 17.37 -29.70 -2.88
N GLU A 66 18.30 -30.26 -3.63
CA GLU A 66 18.30 -31.68 -3.96
C GLU A 66 18.82 -32.47 -2.76
N ASP A 67 18.07 -33.47 -2.33
CA ASP A 67 18.47 -34.41 -1.30
C ASP A 67 19.53 -35.37 -1.86
N GLU A 68 20.73 -35.35 -1.27
CA GLU A 68 21.88 -36.16 -1.70
C GLU A 68 21.64 -37.67 -1.52
N GLU A 69 20.69 -38.09 -0.67
CA GLU A 69 20.39 -39.52 -0.44
C GLU A 69 19.28 -40.08 -1.34
N ASN A 70 18.28 -39.27 -1.74
CA ASN A 70 17.09 -39.76 -2.46
C ASN A 70 16.84 -39.09 -3.82
N GLY A 71 17.65 -38.10 -4.23
CA GLY A 71 17.45 -37.33 -5.47
C GLY A 71 16.12 -36.56 -5.51
N LYS A 72 15.46 -36.37 -4.37
CA LYS A 72 14.19 -35.64 -4.27
C LYS A 72 14.47 -34.15 -4.06
N MET A 73 13.73 -33.32 -4.80
CA MET A 73 13.75 -31.86 -4.65
C MET A 73 12.95 -31.44 -3.43
N GLU A 74 13.63 -31.02 -2.37
CA GLU A 74 13.02 -30.47 -1.17
C GLU A 74 12.89 -28.95 -1.23
N LYS A 75 11.76 -28.42 -0.76
CA LYS A 75 11.51 -26.97 -0.68
C LYS A 75 11.73 -26.48 0.74
N ILE A 76 12.78 -25.68 0.94
CA ILE A 76 13.15 -25.13 2.24
C ILE A 76 12.76 -23.64 2.29
N PRO A 77 12.04 -23.16 3.31
CA PRO A 77 11.73 -21.74 3.44
C PRO A 77 12.98 -20.96 3.81
N TYR A 78 13.30 -19.92 3.03
CA TYR A 78 14.41 -19.01 3.28
C TYR A 78 13.88 -17.63 3.66
N LEU A 79 14.12 -17.23 4.91
CA LEU A 79 13.75 -15.92 5.45
C LEU A 79 15.02 -15.12 5.77
N ARG A 80 15.10 -13.87 5.31
CA ARG A 80 16.23 -12.98 5.58
C ARG A 80 15.78 -11.54 5.78
N TYR A 81 16.42 -10.88 6.74
CA TYR A 81 16.29 -9.44 6.95
C TYR A 81 17.36 -8.68 6.17
N PHE A 82 16.95 -7.58 5.54
CA PHE A 82 17.85 -6.61 4.94
C PHE A 82 17.67 -5.25 5.60
N ARG A 83 18.78 -4.51 5.71
CA ARG A 83 18.79 -3.12 6.15
C ARG A 83 18.78 -2.21 4.92
N VAL A 84 17.82 -1.30 4.89
CA VAL A 84 17.64 -0.33 3.81
C VAL A 84 17.58 1.09 4.37
N PHE A 85 17.91 2.06 3.53
CA PHE A 85 17.90 3.49 3.85
C PHE A 85 17.07 4.22 2.80
N GLU A 86 16.31 5.22 3.24
CA GLU A 86 15.51 6.07 2.36
C GLU A 86 16.42 7.07 1.64
N ILE A 87 16.29 7.12 0.31
CA ILE A 87 17.22 7.82 -0.57
C ILE A 87 17.18 9.34 -0.39
N ASN A 88 15.99 9.95 -0.30
CA ASN A 88 15.86 11.41 -0.24
C ASN A 88 16.25 11.97 1.13
N LYS A 89 16.00 11.23 2.21
CA LYS A 89 16.21 11.69 3.58
C LYS A 89 17.61 11.33 4.10
N GLN A 90 18.04 10.09 3.89
CA GLN A 90 19.17 9.48 4.62
C GLN A 90 20.45 9.33 3.81
N VAL A 91 20.41 9.59 2.50
CA VAL A 91 21.53 9.33 1.58
C VAL A 91 21.96 10.63 0.89
N GLU A 92 23.26 10.76 0.69
CA GLU A 92 23.91 11.82 -0.09
C GLU A 92 24.53 11.22 -1.36
N GLY A 93 24.54 11.99 -2.45
CA GLY A 93 25.14 11.56 -3.72
C GLY A 93 24.26 10.62 -4.56
N LEU A 94 23.02 10.33 -4.13
CA LEU A 94 22.02 9.66 -4.95
C LEU A 94 20.82 10.59 -5.17
N ASN A 95 20.27 10.54 -6.38
CA ASN A 95 19.02 11.19 -6.71
C ASN A 95 17.88 10.16 -6.73
N SER A 96 16.69 10.62 -6.35
CA SER A 96 15.48 9.84 -6.52
C SER A 96 15.19 9.60 -8.00
N LYS A 97 14.75 8.39 -8.33
CA LYS A 97 14.27 8.07 -9.69
C LYS A 97 12.79 8.38 -9.85
N ARG A 98 12.13 8.75 -8.76
CA ARG A 98 10.71 9.12 -8.72
C ARG A 98 10.56 10.63 -8.59
N LYS A 99 9.56 11.16 -9.28
CA LYS A 99 9.07 12.50 -9.04
C LYS A 99 8.03 12.39 -7.92
N HIS A 100 8.31 12.97 -6.77
CA HIS A 100 7.30 13.13 -5.72
C HIS A 100 6.53 14.41 -6.01
N VAL A 101 5.23 14.29 -6.26
CA VAL A 101 4.37 15.44 -6.57
C VAL A 101 3.40 15.64 -5.43
N THR A 102 3.37 16.84 -4.86
CA THR A 102 2.40 17.20 -3.83
C THR A 102 1.48 18.29 -4.36
N PHE A 103 0.20 18.13 -4.08
CA PHE A 103 -0.82 19.13 -4.35
C PHE A 103 -1.27 19.76 -3.03
N ASN A 104 -1.58 21.05 -3.07
CA ASN A 104 -2.18 21.74 -1.95
C ASN A 104 -3.66 21.95 -2.26
N HIS A 105 -4.53 21.40 -1.42
CA HIS A 105 -5.98 21.51 -1.55
C HIS A 105 -6.57 21.85 -0.20
N ASP A 106 -7.60 22.69 -0.21
CA ASP A 106 -8.49 22.83 0.93
C ASP A 106 -9.42 21.60 0.99
N PRO A 107 -9.64 21.01 2.18
CA PRO A 107 -10.63 19.95 2.37
C PRO A 107 -12.02 20.42 1.92
N ILE A 108 -12.80 19.52 1.31
CA ILE A 108 -14.19 19.82 0.93
C ILE A 108 -15.05 19.67 2.18
N GLU A 109 -15.54 20.78 2.73
CA GLU A 109 -16.23 20.84 4.03
C GLU A 109 -17.36 19.80 4.17
N LYS A 110 -18.30 19.74 3.21
CA LYS A 110 -19.38 18.75 3.23
C LYS A 110 -18.88 17.30 3.17
N ALA A 111 -17.78 17.05 2.48
CA ALA A 111 -17.20 15.70 2.39
C ALA A 111 -16.50 15.32 3.71
N GLU A 112 -15.85 16.28 4.36
CA GLU A 112 -15.30 16.11 5.71
C GLU A 112 -16.39 15.81 6.74
N GLU A 113 -17.55 16.46 6.65
CA GLU A 113 -18.71 16.17 7.51
C GLU A 113 -19.18 14.72 7.36
N VAL A 114 -19.29 14.21 6.12
CA VAL A 114 -19.66 12.80 5.87
C VAL A 114 -18.61 11.84 6.41
N TYR A 115 -17.33 12.12 6.15
CA TYR A 115 -16.21 11.32 6.65
C TYR A 115 -16.21 11.27 8.19
N LYS A 116 -16.28 12.42 8.86
CA LYS A 116 -16.27 12.53 10.33
C LYS A 116 -17.56 12.03 10.97
N GLY A 117 -18.68 12.11 10.26
CA GLY A 117 -20.00 11.67 10.71
C GLY A 117 -20.24 10.17 10.57
N TYR A 118 -19.30 9.40 10.02
CA TYR A 118 -19.47 7.97 9.86
C TYR A 118 -19.43 7.25 11.22
N MET A 119 -20.61 6.93 11.74
CA MET A 119 -20.77 6.23 13.00
C MET A 119 -20.19 4.82 12.94
N ASN A 120 -19.45 4.42 13.97
CA ASN A 120 -18.73 3.15 14.05
C ASN A 120 -17.75 2.94 12.88
N ALA A 121 -17.18 4.01 12.33
CA ALA A 121 -16.20 3.92 11.26
C ALA A 121 -15.01 3.01 11.64
N PRO A 122 -14.40 2.32 10.65
CA PRO A 122 -13.13 1.62 10.86
C PRO A 122 -12.00 2.62 11.17
N ASP A 123 -10.87 2.11 11.63
CA ASP A 123 -9.65 2.94 11.74
C ASP A 123 -9.19 3.43 10.36
N TYR A 124 -8.64 4.64 10.30
CA TYR A 124 -8.08 5.22 9.08
C TYR A 124 -6.55 5.31 9.12
N THR A 125 -5.92 4.99 8.00
CA THR A 125 -4.50 5.26 7.75
C THR A 125 -4.32 6.00 6.42
N PHE A 126 -3.28 6.82 6.34
CA PHE A 126 -3.05 7.71 5.20
C PHE A 126 -1.72 7.43 4.48
N HIS A 127 -1.45 6.16 4.20
CA HIS A 127 -0.23 5.76 3.50
C HIS A 127 -0.39 5.91 1.98
N SER A 128 0.56 6.59 1.34
CA SER A 128 0.57 6.79 -0.11
C SER A 128 0.60 5.49 -0.91
N GLY A 129 0.07 5.55 -2.13
CA GLY A 129 0.23 4.49 -3.13
C GLY A 129 -0.81 3.39 -3.16
N LYS A 130 -1.70 3.30 -2.17
CA LYS A 130 -2.79 2.33 -2.17
C LYS A 130 -4.03 2.86 -1.43
N ALA A 131 -5.19 2.84 -2.07
CA ALA A 131 -6.48 2.90 -1.37
C ALA A 131 -7.01 1.48 -1.22
N VAL A 132 -7.48 1.12 -0.02
CA VAL A 132 -8.06 -0.21 0.27
C VAL A 132 -8.72 -0.23 1.65
N TYR A 133 -9.87 -0.89 1.73
CA TYR A 133 -10.44 -1.41 2.97
C TYR A 133 -9.89 -2.82 3.27
N TYR A 134 -9.45 -3.05 4.51
CA TYR A 134 -8.94 -4.32 5.02
C TYR A 134 -9.99 -5.00 5.91
N PRO A 135 -10.80 -5.96 5.40
CA PRO A 135 -11.91 -6.54 6.16
C PRO A 135 -11.49 -7.24 7.45
N THR A 136 -10.34 -7.92 7.44
CA THR A 136 -9.84 -8.65 8.62
C THR A 136 -9.43 -7.73 9.76
N LEU A 137 -8.95 -6.53 9.44
CA LEU A 137 -8.47 -5.54 10.42
C LEU A 137 -9.51 -4.46 10.73
N ASP A 138 -10.64 -4.47 10.01
CA ASP A 138 -11.63 -3.40 9.99
C ASP A 138 -10.98 -2.01 9.90
N LYS A 139 -10.18 -1.81 8.85
CA LYS A 139 -9.31 -0.64 8.66
C LYS A 139 -9.34 -0.14 7.22
N ILE A 140 -9.39 1.17 7.01
CA ILE A 140 -9.29 1.82 5.69
C ILE A 140 -7.92 2.49 5.56
N ASN A 141 -7.23 2.22 4.45
CA ASN A 141 -6.13 3.07 4.01
C ASN A 141 -6.56 3.87 2.78
N CYS A 142 -6.34 5.19 2.78
CA CYS A 142 -6.48 6.04 1.61
C CYS A 142 -5.21 6.89 1.47
N PRO A 143 -4.60 7.07 0.29
CA PRO A 143 -3.46 7.97 0.15
C PRO A 143 -3.82 9.38 0.66
N PRO A 144 -2.85 10.14 1.18
CA PRO A 144 -3.13 11.47 1.73
C PRO A 144 -3.62 12.41 0.61
N LEU A 145 -4.48 13.37 0.95
CA LEU A 145 -5.08 14.34 0.00
C LEU A 145 -4.06 15.01 -0.92
N LYS A 146 -2.86 15.29 -0.40
CA LYS A 146 -1.74 15.88 -1.16
C LYS A 146 -1.23 15.04 -2.33
N ASP A 147 -1.56 13.74 -2.38
CA ASP A 147 -1.16 12.86 -3.48
C ASP A 147 -2.13 12.93 -4.67
N PHE A 148 -3.27 13.59 -4.49
CA PHE A 148 -4.33 13.69 -5.50
C PHE A 148 -4.25 15.03 -6.23
N PRO A 149 -4.33 15.05 -7.57
CA PRO A 149 -4.42 16.29 -8.33
C PRO A 149 -5.68 17.11 -8.05
N LYS A 150 -6.74 16.47 -7.55
CA LYS A 150 -8.06 17.04 -7.28
C LYS A 150 -8.61 16.51 -5.97
N ALA A 151 -9.19 17.37 -5.14
CA ALA A 151 -9.75 16.97 -3.84
C ALA A 151 -10.97 16.06 -3.98
N GLU A 152 -11.79 16.25 -5.02
CA GLU A 152 -12.97 15.43 -5.30
C GLU A 152 -12.60 13.97 -5.55
N GLU A 153 -11.47 13.72 -6.22
CA GLU A 153 -10.97 12.37 -6.47
C GLU A 153 -10.49 11.71 -5.16
N TYR A 154 -9.94 12.48 -4.22
CA TYR A 154 -9.60 11.98 -2.89
C TYR A 154 -10.85 11.53 -2.12
N TYR A 155 -11.87 12.38 -2.03
CA TYR A 155 -13.10 12.02 -1.31
C TYR A 155 -13.86 10.90 -2.01
N SER A 156 -13.91 10.89 -3.34
CA SER A 156 -14.46 9.76 -4.11
C SER A 156 -13.73 8.45 -3.79
N THR A 157 -12.40 8.49 -3.67
CA THR A 157 -11.59 7.32 -3.27
C THR A 157 -11.88 6.88 -1.84
N MET A 158 -11.87 7.82 -0.90
CA MET A 158 -12.11 7.53 0.51
C MET A 158 -13.52 6.95 0.72
N PHE A 159 -14.53 7.53 0.07
CA PHE A 159 -15.90 7.08 0.17
C PHE A 159 -16.10 5.70 -0.46
N HIS A 160 -15.35 5.35 -1.51
CA HIS A 160 -15.33 3.99 -2.06
C HIS A 160 -14.94 2.96 -0.99
N GLU A 161 -13.82 3.21 -0.31
CA GLU A 161 -13.36 2.30 0.74
C GLU A 161 -14.28 2.33 1.97
N MET A 162 -14.90 3.47 2.28
CA MET A 162 -15.93 3.55 3.32
C MET A 162 -17.15 2.70 2.97
N VAL A 163 -17.61 2.71 1.72
CA VAL A 163 -18.72 1.84 1.30
C VAL A 163 -18.34 0.37 1.46
N HIS A 164 -17.13 -0.05 1.07
CA HIS A 164 -16.66 -1.41 1.36
C HIS A 164 -16.69 -1.75 2.85
N SER A 165 -16.27 -0.83 3.72
CA SER A 165 -16.31 -1.06 5.17
C SER A 165 -17.71 -1.30 5.73
N THR A 166 -18.75 -0.72 5.11
CA THR A 166 -20.14 -0.99 5.53
C THR A 166 -20.51 -2.48 5.41
N GLY A 167 -19.83 -3.24 4.55
CA GLY A 167 -20.02 -4.68 4.36
C GLY A 167 -19.36 -5.56 5.43
N HIS A 168 -18.62 -4.99 6.39
CA HIS A 168 -17.97 -5.74 7.47
C HIS A 168 -18.97 -6.61 8.25
N LYS A 169 -18.48 -7.70 8.87
CA LYS A 169 -19.29 -8.66 9.64
C LYS A 169 -20.09 -8.04 10.79
N SER A 170 -19.58 -6.96 11.40
CA SER A 170 -20.27 -6.24 12.49
C SER A 170 -21.27 -5.19 11.99
N ARG A 171 -21.40 -5.03 10.67
CA ARG A 171 -22.25 -4.03 10.01
C ARG A 171 -23.25 -4.74 9.11
N LEU A 172 -23.18 -4.58 7.79
CA LEU A 172 -24.12 -5.19 6.84
C LEU A 172 -23.79 -6.65 6.50
N ALA A 173 -22.60 -7.15 6.90
CA ALA A 173 -22.16 -8.52 6.66
C ALA A 173 -22.36 -8.98 5.20
N ARG A 174 -21.96 -8.14 4.23
CA ARG A 174 -22.13 -8.43 2.80
C ARG A 174 -21.18 -9.54 2.37
N LYS A 175 -21.69 -10.51 1.61
CA LYS A 175 -20.93 -11.69 1.14
C LYS A 175 -19.60 -11.32 0.45
N GLY A 176 -19.59 -10.25 -0.35
CA GLY A 176 -18.37 -9.80 -1.03
C GLY A 176 -17.25 -9.29 -0.12
N VAL A 177 -17.57 -9.00 1.14
CA VAL A 177 -16.61 -8.51 2.14
C VAL A 177 -16.27 -9.58 3.18
N ILE A 178 -17.23 -10.41 3.59
CA ILE A 178 -17.04 -11.41 4.64
C ILE A 178 -16.50 -12.76 4.14
N THR A 179 -16.60 -13.03 2.83
CA THR A 179 -16.15 -14.31 2.27
C THR A 179 -14.63 -14.30 2.16
N GLU A 180 -13.99 -15.25 2.83
CA GLU A 180 -12.54 -15.43 2.72
C GLU A 180 -12.16 -15.90 1.30
N ASN A 181 -10.98 -15.50 0.84
CA ASN A 181 -10.42 -15.86 -0.48
C ASN A 181 -11.19 -15.35 -1.71
N VAL A 182 -12.10 -14.37 -1.56
CA VAL A 182 -12.64 -13.64 -2.71
C VAL A 182 -11.50 -12.83 -3.34
N ALA A 183 -11.13 -13.20 -4.56
CA ALA A 183 -10.02 -12.59 -5.29
C ALA A 183 -10.51 -11.66 -6.40
N PHE A 184 -9.63 -10.75 -6.81
CA PHE A 184 -9.85 -9.92 -7.99
C PHE A 184 -10.18 -10.78 -9.21
N GLY A 185 -11.34 -10.54 -9.83
CA GLY A 185 -11.85 -11.31 -10.97
C GLY A 185 -12.93 -12.35 -10.62
N ASP A 186 -13.26 -12.54 -9.35
CA ASP A 186 -14.43 -13.32 -8.94
C ASP A 186 -15.75 -12.54 -9.22
N ASP A 187 -16.83 -13.25 -9.52
CA ASP A 187 -18.18 -12.67 -9.65
C ASP A 187 -18.62 -12.00 -8.34
N VAL A 188 -18.29 -12.63 -7.21
CA VAL A 188 -18.60 -12.10 -5.87
C VAL A 188 -17.84 -10.80 -5.60
N TYR A 189 -16.58 -10.71 -6.04
CA TYR A 189 -15.76 -9.50 -5.95
C TYR A 189 -16.33 -8.38 -6.84
N SER A 190 -16.68 -8.72 -8.07
CA SER A 190 -17.19 -7.76 -9.06
C SER A 190 -18.51 -7.11 -8.63
N LYS A 191 -19.38 -7.87 -7.96
CA LYS A 191 -20.62 -7.35 -7.37
C LYS A 191 -20.37 -6.37 -6.23
N GLU A 192 -19.38 -6.63 -5.38
CA GLU A 192 -19.04 -5.73 -4.28
C GLU A 192 -18.42 -4.41 -4.77
N GLU A 193 -17.54 -4.46 -5.78
CA GLU A 193 -17.02 -3.27 -6.44
C GLU A 193 -18.15 -2.45 -7.11
N LEU A 194 -19.12 -3.12 -7.74
CA LEU A 194 -20.29 -2.44 -8.31
C LEU A 194 -21.12 -1.71 -7.23
N VAL A 195 -21.35 -2.36 -6.08
CA VAL A 195 -22.04 -1.73 -4.94
C VAL A 195 -21.30 -0.47 -4.49
N ALA A 196 -19.97 -0.54 -4.33
CA ALA A 196 -19.16 0.62 -3.95
C ALA A 196 -19.19 1.72 -5.01
N GLU A 197 -19.16 1.37 -6.30
CA GLU A 197 -19.20 2.35 -7.39
C GLU A 197 -20.53 3.09 -7.49
N MET A 198 -21.67 2.40 -7.36
CA MET A 198 -22.99 2.99 -7.57
C MET A 198 -23.27 4.11 -6.56
N VAL A 199 -22.85 3.93 -5.30
CA VAL A 199 -23.10 4.90 -4.22
C VAL A 199 -22.34 6.23 -4.42
N ILE A 200 -21.25 6.21 -5.18
CA ILE A 200 -20.38 7.39 -5.36
C ILE A 200 -20.75 8.21 -6.61
N LYS A 201 -21.35 7.55 -7.62
CA LYS A 201 -21.61 8.16 -8.94
C LYS A 201 -23.04 8.69 -9.12
N THR A 202 -23.94 8.43 -8.17
CA THR A 202 -25.31 8.96 -8.14
C THR A 202 -25.39 10.17 -7.23
#